data_AF-A0A7C2ATQ0-F1
#
_entry.id   AF-A0A7C2ATQ0-F1
#
_cell.length_a   1.000
_cell.length_b   1.000
_cell.length_c   1.000
_cell.angle_alpha   90.00
_cell.angle_beta   90.00
_cell.angle_gamma   90.00
#
_symmetry.space_group_name_H-M   'P 1'
#
loop_
_entity.id
_entity.type
_entity.pdbx_description
1 polymer ?
#
loop_
_entity_poly.entity_id
_entity_poly.type
_entity_poly.pdbx_seq_one_letter_code
_entity_poly.pdbx_strand_id
1 'polypeptide(L)' 'MREWIEYFREAREIRRRFANWEFIKSQPPKLRVALEYFVETGDFRAAAAMAGMGVDEFVDIARFKAGIPLVY' A
#
# COMPACT_ATOMS: atom_id res chain seq x y z
N MET A 1 5.52 -24.06 2.08
CA MET A 1 4.29 -23.51 1.48
C MET A 1 3.41 -22.80 2.51
N ARG A 2 3.07 -23.43 3.66
CA ARG A 2 2.24 -22.80 4.71
C ARG A 2 2.87 -21.55 5.32
N GLU A 3 4.18 -21.56 5.58
CA GLU A 3 4.88 -20.43 6.20
C GLU A 3 4.86 -19.15 5.34
N TRP A 4 4.97 -19.29 4.02
CA TRP A 4 4.88 -18.15 3.09
C TRP A 4 3.50 -17.52 3.09
N ILE A 5 2.44 -18.34 3.17
CA ILE A 5 1.06 -17.84 3.22
C ILE A 5 0.83 -17.04 4.50
N GLU A 6 1.31 -17.55 5.63
CA GLU A 6 1.19 -16.84 6.92
C GLU A 6 1.98 -15.54 6.90
N TYR A 7 3.21 -15.57 6.36
CA TYR A 7 4.04 -14.37 6.22
C TYR A 7 3.36 -13.27 5.39
N PHE A 8 2.81 -13.62 4.22
CA PHE A 8 2.07 -12.66 3.40
C PHE A 8 0.83 -12.11 4.11
N ARG A 9 0.17 -12.94 4.93
CA ARG A 9 -0.98 -12.51 5.73
C ARG A 9 -0.56 -11.54 6.82
N GLU A 10 0.49 -11.84 7.57
CA GLU A 10 1.03 -10.96 8.61
C GLU A 10 1.49 -9.62 8.01
N ALA A 11 2.21 -9.63 6.88
CA ALA A 11 2.64 -8.42 6.19
C ALA A 11 1.44 -7.56 5.76
N ARG A 12 0.38 -8.17 5.22
CA ARG A 12 -0.88 -7.49 4.89
C ARG A 12 -1.58 -6.91 6.12
N GLU A 13 -1.65 -7.65 7.22
CA GLU A 13 -2.26 -7.18 8.46
C GLU A 13 -1.48 -5.99 9.05
N ILE A 14 -0.14 -6.02 9.01
CA ILE A 14 0.71 -4.89 9.38
C ILE A 14 0.37 -3.67 8.52
N ARG A 15 0.38 -3.79 7.18
CA ARG A 15 0.04 -2.66 6.31
C ARG A 15 -1.35 -2.09 6.61
N ARG A 16 -2.36 -2.95 6.78
CA ARG A 16 -3.72 -2.52 7.11
C ARG A 16 -3.82 -1.80 8.45
N ARG A 17 -3.12 -2.29 9.47
CA ARG A 17 -3.18 -1.75 10.83
C ARG A 17 -2.54 -0.36 10.92
N PHE A 18 -1.44 -0.13 10.22
CA PHE A 18 -0.69 1.13 10.28
C PHE A 18 -1.14 2.16 9.23
N ALA A 19 -1.81 1.73 8.17
CA ALA A 19 -2.32 2.63 7.14
C ALA A 19 -3.22 3.73 7.73
N ASN A 20 -2.91 4.97 7.36
CA ASN A 20 -3.75 6.13 7.59
C ASN A 20 -4.95 6.10 6.63
N TRP A 21 -5.98 5.34 7.02
CA TRP A 21 -7.20 5.17 6.23
C TRP A 21 -7.96 6.47 5.98
N GLU A 22 -7.86 7.47 6.85
CA GLU A 22 -8.48 8.78 6.65
C GLU A 22 -7.83 9.52 5.47
N PHE A 23 -6.48 9.52 5.42
CA PHE A 23 -5.75 10.04 4.28
C PHE A 23 -6.08 9.26 3.00
N ILE A 24 -6.04 7.92 3.04
CA ILE A 24 -6.32 7.08 1.86
C ILE A 24 -7.72 7.36 1.30
N LYS A 25 -8.74 7.40 2.17
CA LYS A 25 -10.14 7.61 1.76
C LYS A 25 -10.41 9.01 1.22
N SER A 26 -9.64 10.02 1.63
CA SER A 26 -9.74 11.40 1.13
C SER A 26 -9.06 11.62 -0.22
N GLN A 27 -8.26 10.66 -0.72
CA GLN A 27 -7.60 10.81 -2.02
C GLN A 27 -8.56 10.68 -3.20
N PRO A 28 -8.20 11.27 -4.37
CA PRO A 28 -8.92 11.03 -5.61
C PRO A 28 -9.04 9.53 -5.93
N PRO A 29 -10.13 9.08 -6.60
CA PRO A 29 -10.43 7.66 -6.76
C PRO A 29 -9.26 6.82 -7.29
N LYS A 30 -8.48 7.35 -8.24
CA LYS A 30 -7.33 6.66 -8.84
C LYS A 30 -6.22 6.39 -7.82
N LEU A 31 -5.83 7.40 -7.04
CA LEU A 31 -4.79 7.26 -6.02
C LEU A 31 -5.28 6.43 -4.83
N ARG A 32 -6.55 6.58 -4.44
CA ARG A 32 -7.16 5.76 -3.38
C ARG A 32 -7.08 4.28 -3.71
N VAL A 33 -7.53 3.88 -4.90
CA VAL A 33 -7.50 2.47 -5.34
C VAL A 33 -6.08 1.93 -5.38
N ALA A 34 -5.10 2.72 -5.83
CA ALA A 34 -3.70 2.32 -5.83
C ALA A 34 -3.13 2.10 -4.42
N LEU A 35 -3.44 3.00 -3.48
CA LEU A 35 -3.02 2.87 -2.07
C LEU A 35 -3.68 1.67 -1.39
N GLU A 36 -4.98 1.46 -1.60
CA GLU A 36 -5.69 0.28 -1.11
C GLU A 36 -5.07 -1.00 -1.67
N TYR A 37 -4.81 -1.07 -2.97
CA TYR A 37 -4.13 -2.21 -3.57
C TYR A 37 -2.75 -2.47 -2.95
N PHE A 38 -1.97 -1.41 -2.69
CA PHE A 38 -0.67 -1.55 -2.04
C PHE A 38 -0.79 -2.09 -0.62
N VAL A 39 -1.78 -1.66 0.16
CA VAL A 39 -2.08 -2.22 1.48
C VAL A 39 -2.35 -3.73 1.39
N GLU A 40 -3.15 -4.16 0.40
CA GLU A 40 -3.55 -5.55 0.24
C GLU A 40 -2.42 -6.46 -0.27
N THR A 41 -1.61 -5.98 -1.22
CA THR A 41 -0.68 -6.81 -1.98
C THR A 41 0.79 -6.58 -1.66
N GLY A 42 1.16 -5.35 -1.30
CA GLY A 42 2.57 -4.96 -1.15
C GLY A 42 3.28 -4.64 -2.46
N ASP A 43 2.59 -4.74 -3.59
CA ASP A 43 3.19 -4.43 -4.89
C ASP A 43 3.09 -2.92 -5.18
N PHE A 44 4.11 -2.19 -4.72
CA PHE A 44 4.21 -0.76 -4.93
C PHE A 44 4.44 -0.37 -6.40
N ARG A 45 4.98 -1.27 -7.24
CA ARG A 45 5.24 -0.99 -8.66
C ARG A 45 3.92 -1.00 -9.44
N ALA A 46 3.11 -2.04 -9.25
CA ALA A 46 1.79 -2.11 -9.85
C ALA A 46 0.88 -0.99 -9.30
N ALA A 47 0.97 -0.69 -8.00
CA ALA A 47 0.24 0.42 -7.40
C ALA A 47 0.62 1.78 -8.01
N ALA A 48 1.91 2.07 -8.16
CA ALA A 48 2.39 3.30 -8.80
C ALA A 48 1.90 3.41 -10.25
N ALA A 49 1.95 2.31 -11.01
CA ALA A 49 1.43 2.26 -12.37
C ALA A 49 -0.08 2.54 -12.43
N MET A 50 -0.87 1.97 -11.51
CA MET A 50 -2.31 2.24 -11.40
C MET A 50 -2.60 3.69 -11.01
N ALA A 51 -1.79 4.29 -10.14
CA ALA A 51 -1.86 5.70 -9.80
C ALA A 51 -1.45 6.61 -10.97
N GLY A 52 -0.66 6.09 -11.92
CA GLY A 52 -0.13 6.82 -13.06
C GLY A 52 0.94 7.83 -12.67
N MET A 53 1.77 7.46 -11.70
CA MET A 53 2.85 8.30 -11.16
C MET A 53 4.15 7.52 -11.05
N GLY A 54 5.25 8.22 -10.74
CA GLY A 54 6.54 7.59 -10.52
C GLY A 54 6.53 6.65 -9.32
N VAL A 55 7.34 5.59 -9.36
CA VAL A 55 7.45 4.63 -8.26
C VAL A 55 7.91 5.30 -6.97
N ASP A 56 8.93 6.15 -7.05
CA ASP A 56 9.48 6.84 -5.88
C ASP A 56 8.44 7.81 -5.29
N GLU A 57 7.73 8.56 -6.13
CA GLU A 57 6.64 9.45 -5.72
C GLU A 57 5.52 8.70 -5.01
N PHE A 58 5.10 7.55 -5.56
CA PHE A 58 4.07 6.72 -4.94
C PHE A 58 4.53 6.18 -3.58
N VAL A 59 5.76 5.67 -3.49
CA VAL A 59 6.32 5.13 -2.24
C VAL A 59 6.42 6.21 -1.17
N ASP A 60 6.82 7.43 -1.53
CA ASP A 60 6.87 8.56 -0.60
C ASP A 60 5.47 8.90 -0.06
N ILE A 61 4.46 8.99 -0.93
CA ILE A 61 3.08 9.20 -0.49
C ILE A 61 2.61 8.05 0.41
N ALA A 62 2.85 6.80 0.00
CA ALA A 62 2.43 5.61 0.72
C ALA A 62 3.01 5.56 2.12
N ARG A 63 4.30 5.86 2.27
CA ARG A 63 5.01 5.77 3.56
C ARG A 63 4.76 6.97 4.45
N PHE A 64 4.95 8.18 3.93
CA PHE A 64 5.00 9.40 4.75
C PHE A 64 3.62 10.03 4.95
N LYS A 65 2.68 9.85 4.00
CA LYS A 65 1.33 10.41 4.12
C LYS A 65 0.30 9.33 4.48
N ALA A 66 0.32 8.21 3.76
CA ALA A 66 -0.62 7.12 3.99
C ALA A 66 -0.17 6.16 5.10
N GLY A 67 1.03 6.31 5.68
CA GLY A 67 1.48 5.52 6.83
C GLY A 67 1.64 4.02 6.56
N ILE A 68 1.74 3.60 5.30
CA ILE A 68 1.83 2.19 4.90
C ILE A 68 3.29 1.73 5.02
N PRO A 69 3.64 0.79 5.92
CA PRO A 69 5.00 0.30 6.07
C PRO A 69 5.45 -0.53 4.86
N LEU A 70 6.75 -0.45 4.52
CA LEU A 70 7.38 -1.34 3.54
C LEU A 70 7.74 -2.67 4.23
N VAL A 71 6.75 -3.58 4.27
CA VAL A 71 6.94 -4.96 4.69
C VAL A 71 6.75 -5.87 3.48
N TYR A 72 7.75 -6.73 3.25
CA TYR A 72 7.79 -7.71 2.17
C TYR A 72 7.04 -8.98 2.57
#